data_AF-A0A517LXE1-F1
#
_entry.id   AF-A0A517LXE1-F1
#
_cell.length_a   1.000
_cell.length_b   1.000
_cell.length_c   1.000
_cell.angle_alpha   90.00
_cell.angle_beta   90.00
_cell.angle_gamma   90.00
#
_symmetry.space_group_name_H-M   'P 1'
#
loop_
_entity.id
_entity.type
_entity.pdbx_description
1 polymer ?
#
loop_
_entity_poly.entity_id
_entity_poly.type
_entity_poly.pdbx_seq_one_letter_code
_entity_poly.pdbx_strand_id
1 'polypeptide(L)'
;MKKEMLINVAQPEESRIAILEDGQLEELYTERASADNYVGNIYRGKIVNLEPSIQAAFVDFGVGRNGFLHISDVEPQYFRQGGYDPEEIMRESDELAEQAAKRAREQGRNQRVFKGGRPRVKPPIQDVLKRGDSILVQCIKEGIGTKGPTLSTYISIPGRFLVLMPALARVGVSRKIEDDDDRKRLKKALLELSPPKGLGFIVRTAGAGRTKQDLSRDLAYLLRLWKAIHRRLTESEQPGVIYEESDMIIRTIRDMLTSDIDAIQIDEREAYERAKDFIRLVMPRAAEQLKFYEGTEPLFHHYKLESEIRKIQGRTVPLPKGGSIVIDPTEALVAIDVNSGSHRSDSNAEENALQVNLAAAREIARQLRLRDLGGVIVNDFIDMRKESHRRKVERALHDAMARDRARTKILRTSPFGLVEMTRQRIRPSLKRSVYKDCPCCSGRGVVKTGESMSIEVIRMLALASRNEHIQRITVRVNDEVAAYLNNKKRREIMHMEEAGEMTVQILGSEGLFPEHMEMDCRDKHGESVEVDS
;
A
#
# COMPACT_ATOMS: atom_id res chain seq x y z
N MET A 1 -29.53 2.37 -0.81
CA MET A 1 -28.31 3.12 -1.14
C MET A 1 -27.93 2.68 -2.53
N LYS A 2 -27.90 3.61 -3.47
CA LYS A 2 -27.52 3.34 -4.86
C LYS A 2 -25.99 3.25 -4.91
N LYS A 3 -25.42 2.19 -5.49
CA LYS A 3 -23.97 2.06 -5.67
C LYS A 3 -23.58 2.00 -7.12
N GLU A 4 -22.59 2.79 -7.49
CA GLU A 4 -22.12 2.89 -8.88
C GLU A 4 -20.61 2.70 -8.92
N MET A 5 -20.13 1.93 -9.91
CA MET A 5 -18.71 1.76 -10.19
C MET A 5 -18.37 2.50 -11.49
N LEU A 6 -17.51 3.50 -11.41
CA LEU A 6 -17.08 4.28 -12.56
C LEU A 6 -15.63 3.95 -12.88
N ILE A 7 -15.35 3.56 -14.12
CA ILE A 7 -14.05 3.14 -14.60
C ILE A 7 -13.63 4.13 -15.69
N ASN A 8 -12.65 4.97 -15.36
CA ASN A 8 -12.06 5.95 -16.25
C ASN A 8 -10.68 5.47 -16.71
N VAL A 9 -10.59 5.09 -17.98
CA VAL A 9 -9.42 4.48 -18.61
C VAL A 9 -9.19 5.01 -20.02
N ALA A 10 -9.82 6.14 -20.37
CA ALA A 10 -9.61 6.81 -21.65
C ALA A 10 -8.15 7.26 -21.87
N GLN A 11 -7.38 7.49 -20.80
CA GLN A 11 -5.95 7.76 -20.85
C GLN A 11 -5.15 6.46 -20.65
N PRO A 12 -4.29 6.04 -21.60
CA PRO A 12 -3.56 4.78 -21.47
C PRO A 12 -2.52 4.78 -20.35
N GLU A 13 -2.04 5.95 -19.92
CA GLU A 13 -1.03 6.08 -18.86
C GLU A 13 -1.60 5.87 -17.45
N GLU A 14 -2.91 6.05 -17.26
CA GLU A 14 -3.55 6.01 -15.94
C GLU A 14 -4.94 5.40 -16.02
N SER A 15 -5.15 4.34 -15.24
CA SER A 15 -6.46 3.75 -15.01
C SER A 15 -6.99 4.18 -13.66
N ARG A 16 -8.24 4.67 -13.61
CA ARG A 16 -8.91 5.12 -12.38
C ARG A 16 -10.26 4.42 -12.21
N ILE A 17 -10.54 3.94 -11.00
CA ILE A 17 -11.85 3.34 -10.66
C ILE A 17 -12.39 4.00 -9.40
N ALA A 18 -13.59 4.53 -9.47
CA ALA A 18 -14.31 5.12 -8.36
C ALA A 18 -15.52 4.26 -7.99
N ILE A 19 -15.74 4.04 -6.70
CA ILE A 19 -16.96 3.45 -6.17
C ILE A 19 -17.73 4.54 -5.44
N LEU A 20 -18.96 4.77 -5.89
CA LEU A 20 -19.89 5.74 -5.36
C LEU A 20 -20.96 5.06 -4.53
N GLU A 21 -21.31 5.64 -3.39
CA GLU A 21 -22.52 5.31 -2.62
C GLU A 21 -23.39 6.57 -2.54
N ASP A 22 -24.62 6.50 -3.04
CA ASP A 22 -25.58 7.63 -3.12
C ASP A 22 -24.96 8.92 -3.72
N GLY A 23 -24.08 8.75 -4.71
CA GLY A 23 -23.38 9.83 -5.41
C GLY A 23 -22.11 10.34 -4.73
N GLN A 24 -21.75 9.82 -3.56
CA GLN A 24 -20.54 10.20 -2.81
C GLN A 24 -19.40 9.21 -3.06
N LEU A 25 -18.17 9.73 -3.27
CA LEU A 25 -16.98 8.89 -3.44
C LEU A 25 -16.57 8.17 -2.16
N GLU A 26 -16.62 6.84 -2.19
CA GLU A 26 -16.27 5.98 -1.04
C GLU A 26 -14.94 5.25 -1.22
N GLU A 27 -14.62 4.84 -2.44
CA GLU A 27 -13.34 4.20 -2.77
C GLU A 27 -12.80 4.74 -4.09
N LEU A 28 -11.48 4.95 -4.14
CA LEU A 28 -10.76 5.38 -5.33
C LEU A 28 -9.56 4.46 -5.54
N TYR A 29 -9.45 3.93 -6.74
CA TYR A 29 -8.33 3.11 -7.17
C TYR A 29 -7.66 3.79 -8.36
N THR A 30 -6.33 3.84 -8.32
CA THR A 30 -5.52 4.42 -9.39
C THR A 30 -4.33 3.51 -9.64
N GLU A 31 -4.07 3.23 -10.91
CA GLU A 31 -2.93 2.45 -11.38
C GLU A 31 -2.34 3.15 -12.60
N ARG A 32 -1.02 3.30 -12.64
CA ARG A 32 -0.31 3.94 -13.74
C ARG A 32 0.42 2.90 -14.55
N ALA A 33 0.40 3.03 -15.87
CA ALA A 33 1.06 2.08 -16.77
C ALA A 33 2.58 2.05 -16.58
N SER A 34 3.17 3.17 -16.14
CA SER A 34 4.60 3.28 -15.83
C SER A 34 5.02 2.64 -14.51
N ALA A 35 4.06 2.29 -13.65
CA ALA A 35 4.35 1.60 -12.40
C ALA A 35 4.32 0.09 -12.64
N ASP A 36 5.50 -0.53 -12.64
CA ASP A 36 5.63 -1.98 -12.71
C ASP A 36 4.94 -2.67 -11.52
N ASN A 37 3.80 -3.31 -11.79
CA ASN A 37 3.07 -4.10 -10.79
C ASN A 37 3.25 -5.59 -11.08
N TYR A 38 4.12 -6.22 -10.31
CA TYR A 38 4.39 -7.65 -10.45
C TYR A 38 3.54 -8.52 -9.51
N VAL A 39 2.75 -7.94 -8.61
CA VAL A 39 2.05 -8.69 -7.57
C VAL A 39 0.99 -9.60 -8.18
N GLY A 40 1.01 -10.86 -7.78
CA GLY A 40 0.12 -11.89 -8.32
C GLY A 40 0.67 -12.61 -9.53
N ASN A 41 1.62 -12.01 -10.27
CA ASN A 41 2.25 -12.64 -11.43
C ASN A 41 3.06 -13.87 -11.00
N ILE A 42 3.08 -14.87 -11.87
CA ILE A 42 3.81 -16.13 -11.70
C ILE A 42 4.92 -16.19 -12.74
N TYR A 43 6.13 -16.50 -12.27
CA TYR A 43 7.34 -16.52 -13.07
C TYR A 43 8.07 -17.85 -12.89
N ARG A 44 8.68 -18.33 -13.96
CA ARG A 44 9.78 -19.27 -13.87
C ARG A 44 11.03 -18.44 -13.62
N GLY A 45 11.70 -18.64 -12.50
CA GLY A 45 12.91 -17.95 -12.13
C GLY A 45 14.10 -18.90 -11.96
N LYS A 46 15.28 -18.34 -11.77
CA LYS A 46 16.53 -19.06 -11.53
C LYS A 46 17.17 -18.59 -10.23
N ILE A 47 17.61 -19.51 -9.39
CA ILE A 47 18.31 -19.18 -8.14
C ILE A 47 19.68 -18.57 -8.50
N VAL A 48 19.91 -17.32 -8.13
CA VAL A 48 21.18 -16.64 -8.39
C VAL A 48 22.13 -16.66 -7.21
N ASN A 49 21.59 -16.61 -5.98
CA ASN A 49 22.36 -16.65 -4.75
C ASN A 49 21.53 -17.25 -3.60
N LEU A 50 22.21 -17.83 -2.62
CA LEU A 50 21.63 -18.33 -1.38
C LEU A 50 22.26 -17.60 -0.20
N GLU A 51 21.45 -17.22 0.78
CA GLU A 51 21.90 -16.57 2.00
C GLU A 51 21.44 -17.38 3.22
N PRO A 52 22.25 -18.33 3.72
CA PRO A 52 21.91 -19.18 4.85
C PRO A 52 21.63 -18.39 6.13
N SER A 53 22.31 -17.26 6.33
CA SER A 53 22.19 -16.41 7.54
C SER A 53 20.75 -15.93 7.77
N ILE A 54 20.01 -15.69 6.68
CA ILE A 54 18.61 -15.25 6.71
C ILE A 54 17.64 -16.30 6.16
N GLN A 55 18.14 -17.51 5.90
CA GLN A 55 17.37 -18.65 5.36
C GLN A 55 16.57 -18.28 4.10
N ALA A 56 17.23 -17.62 3.15
CA ALA A 56 16.59 -17.16 1.91
C ALA A 56 17.44 -17.40 0.66
N ALA A 57 16.77 -17.31 -0.48
CA ALA A 57 17.34 -17.36 -1.82
C ALA A 57 16.99 -16.09 -2.60
N PHE A 58 17.92 -15.64 -3.43
CA PHE A 58 17.69 -14.61 -4.43
C PHE A 58 17.37 -15.27 -5.76
N VAL A 59 16.28 -14.84 -6.38
CA VAL A 59 15.76 -15.41 -7.63
C VAL A 59 15.80 -14.36 -8.72
N ASP A 60 16.47 -14.64 -9.84
CA ASP A 60 16.27 -13.87 -11.06
C ASP A 60 15.04 -14.42 -11.79
N PHE A 61 14.06 -13.55 -12.02
CA PHE A 61 12.81 -13.88 -12.68
C PHE A 61 12.50 -12.95 -13.87
N GLY A 62 13.53 -12.26 -14.38
CA GLY A 62 13.46 -11.54 -15.66
C GLY A 62 12.96 -10.10 -15.60
N VAL A 63 12.90 -9.47 -14.42
CA VAL A 63 12.42 -8.08 -14.24
C VAL A 63 13.52 -7.07 -13.91
N GLY A 64 14.80 -7.43 -14.13
CA GLY A 64 15.96 -6.56 -13.89
C GLY A 64 16.41 -6.43 -12.43
N ARG A 65 15.66 -6.97 -11.46
CA ARG A 65 16.07 -7.07 -10.04
C ARG A 65 15.75 -8.45 -9.49
N ASN A 66 16.61 -8.94 -8.59
CA ASN A 66 16.40 -10.23 -7.94
C ASN A 66 15.26 -10.15 -6.93
N GLY A 67 14.41 -11.16 -6.92
CA GLY A 67 13.38 -11.34 -5.90
C GLY A 67 13.92 -12.09 -4.69
N PHE A 68 13.29 -11.87 -3.54
CA PHE A 68 13.63 -12.47 -2.26
C PHE A 68 12.66 -13.62 -1.94
N LEU A 69 13.18 -14.84 -1.82
CA LEU A 69 12.42 -16.04 -1.49
C LEU A 69 12.92 -16.64 -0.17
N HIS A 70 12.13 -16.54 0.88
CA HIS A 70 12.45 -17.11 2.19
C HIS A 70 12.03 -18.60 2.27
N ILE A 71 12.73 -19.44 3.04
CA ILE A 71 12.40 -20.87 3.21
C ILE A 71 10.93 -21.11 3.65
N SER A 72 10.34 -20.16 4.38
CA SER A 72 8.92 -20.17 4.76
C SER A 72 7.91 -20.16 3.62
N ASP A 73 8.36 -19.72 2.46
CA ASP A 73 7.57 -19.58 1.26
C ASP A 73 8.02 -20.57 0.17
N VAL A 74 8.86 -21.55 0.52
CA VAL A 74 9.25 -22.69 -0.34
C VAL A 74 8.37 -23.89 -0.03
N GLU A 75 7.82 -24.49 -1.08
CA GLU A 75 6.94 -25.66 -0.99
C GLU A 75 7.73 -26.93 -0.64
N PRO A 76 7.14 -27.84 0.16
CA PRO A 76 7.82 -29.07 0.58
C PRO A 76 8.31 -29.94 -0.58
N GLN A 77 7.67 -29.89 -1.75
CA GLN A 77 8.09 -30.65 -2.92
C GLN A 77 9.53 -30.35 -3.36
N TYR A 78 10.02 -29.13 -3.12
CA TYR A 78 11.42 -28.77 -3.40
C TYR A 78 12.40 -29.40 -2.41
N PHE A 79 11.95 -29.80 -1.21
CA PHE A 79 12.82 -30.39 -0.18
C PHE A 79 13.38 -31.75 -0.59
N ARG A 80 12.72 -32.44 -1.55
CA ARG A 80 13.22 -33.69 -2.15
C ARG A 80 14.61 -33.54 -2.75
N GLN A 81 14.95 -32.35 -3.25
CA GLN A 81 16.28 -32.08 -3.82
C GLN A 81 17.40 -32.19 -2.78
N GLY A 82 17.08 -31.90 -1.51
CA GLY A 82 17.97 -32.07 -0.36
C GLY A 82 17.90 -33.46 0.29
N GLY A 83 17.17 -34.41 -0.29
CA GLY A 83 17.00 -35.75 0.28
C GLY A 83 15.97 -35.84 1.39
N TYR A 84 15.16 -34.81 1.62
CA TYR A 84 14.09 -34.83 2.62
C TYR A 84 12.78 -35.34 2.01
N ASP A 85 12.08 -36.22 2.73
CA ASP A 85 10.73 -36.64 2.34
C ASP A 85 9.68 -35.57 2.75
N PRO A 86 8.98 -34.94 1.79
CA PRO A 86 7.96 -33.95 2.08
C PRO A 86 6.81 -34.53 2.92
N GLU A 87 6.49 -35.82 2.77
CA GLU A 87 5.41 -36.43 3.53
C GLU A 87 5.78 -36.59 5.01
N GLU A 88 7.02 -36.98 5.30
CA GLU A 88 7.54 -37.11 6.65
C GLU A 88 7.55 -35.76 7.38
N ILE A 89 8.12 -34.73 6.76
CA ILE A 89 8.14 -33.35 7.31
C ILE A 89 6.73 -32.84 7.59
N MET A 90 5.78 -33.13 6.71
CA MET A 90 4.39 -32.73 6.89
C MET A 90 3.71 -33.48 8.04
N ARG A 91 3.98 -34.78 8.21
CA ARG A 91 3.48 -35.57 9.34
C ARG A 91 4.03 -35.04 10.67
N GLU A 92 5.35 -34.84 10.78
CA GLU A 92 5.98 -34.28 11.97
C GLU A 92 5.41 -32.88 12.32
N SER A 93 5.25 -32.03 11.30
CA SER A 93 4.67 -30.69 11.48
C SER A 93 3.22 -30.75 11.98
N ASP A 94 2.43 -31.69 11.49
CA ASP A 94 1.04 -31.89 11.91
C ASP A 94 0.95 -32.45 13.34
N GLU A 95 1.85 -33.35 13.74
CA GLU A 95 1.97 -33.86 15.11
C GLU A 95 2.32 -32.74 16.10
N LEU A 96 3.32 -31.91 15.76
CA LEU A 96 3.67 -30.72 16.55
C LEU A 96 2.49 -29.72 16.66
N ALA A 97 1.68 -29.61 15.60
CA ALA A 97 0.49 -28.77 15.62
C ALA A 97 -0.59 -29.30 16.58
N GLU A 98 -0.78 -30.61 16.62
CA GLU A 98 -1.69 -31.26 17.57
C GLU A 98 -1.22 -31.11 19.02
N GLN A 99 0.07 -31.35 19.28
CA GLN A 99 0.64 -31.19 20.62
C GLN A 99 0.49 -29.76 21.14
N ALA A 100 0.79 -28.76 20.30
CA ALA A 100 0.64 -27.35 20.67
C ALA A 100 -0.81 -26.99 21.02
N ALA A 101 -1.79 -27.51 20.26
CA ALA A 101 -3.18 -27.24 20.54
C ALA A 101 -3.72 -27.99 21.76
N LYS A 102 -3.22 -29.20 22.05
CA LYS A 102 -3.52 -29.89 23.32
C LYS A 102 -3.09 -29.01 24.50
N ARG A 103 -1.86 -28.50 24.50
CA ARG A 103 -1.36 -27.56 25.52
C ARG A 103 -2.19 -26.28 25.61
N ALA A 104 -2.63 -25.73 24.48
CA ALA A 104 -3.46 -24.53 24.47
C ALA A 104 -4.86 -24.79 25.09
N ARG A 105 -5.47 -25.95 24.80
CA ARG A 105 -6.75 -26.36 25.40
C ARG A 105 -6.64 -26.53 26.91
N GLU A 106 -5.54 -27.12 27.39
CA GLU A 106 -5.25 -27.23 28.84
C GLU A 106 -5.13 -25.85 29.51
N GLN A 107 -4.69 -24.81 28.79
CA GLN A 107 -4.62 -23.42 29.26
C GLN A 107 -5.93 -22.62 29.05
N GLY A 108 -7.05 -23.29 28.76
CA GLY A 108 -8.34 -22.63 28.53
C GLY A 108 -8.42 -21.80 27.24
N ARG A 109 -7.45 -21.94 26.33
CA ARG A 109 -7.44 -21.26 25.03
C ARG A 109 -8.01 -22.16 23.96
N ASN A 110 -9.07 -21.72 23.30
CA ASN A 110 -9.69 -22.47 22.22
C ASN A 110 -8.91 -22.30 20.90
N GLN A 111 -7.83 -23.06 20.73
CA GLN A 111 -6.98 -23.00 19.53
C GLN A 111 -7.36 -24.11 18.54
N ARG A 112 -7.83 -23.73 17.34
CA ARG A 112 -8.13 -24.68 16.24
C ARG A 112 -6.83 -25.20 15.63
N VAL A 113 -6.63 -26.53 15.61
CA VAL A 113 -5.52 -27.19 14.89
C VAL A 113 -5.80 -27.14 13.39
N PHE A 114 -4.79 -26.73 12.61
CA PHE A 114 -4.82 -26.87 11.15
C PHE A 114 -3.73 -27.85 10.71
N LYS A 115 -4.14 -29.06 10.32
CA LYS A 115 -3.30 -30.05 9.64
C LYS A 115 -3.10 -29.69 8.16
N GLY A 116 -1.96 -30.05 7.58
CA GLY A 116 -1.68 -29.86 6.15
C GLY A 116 -1.50 -28.39 5.74
N GLY A 117 -0.87 -27.59 6.61
CA GLY A 117 -0.50 -26.20 6.35
C GLY A 117 0.90 -26.06 5.73
N ARG A 118 1.52 -24.89 5.89
CA ARG A 118 2.96 -24.77 5.65
C ARG A 118 3.70 -25.52 6.77
N PRO A 119 4.75 -26.29 6.46
CA PRO A 119 5.47 -27.05 7.48
C PRO A 119 6.08 -26.11 8.53
N ARG A 120 6.03 -26.51 9.80
CA ARG A 120 6.61 -25.75 10.92
C ARG A 120 8.12 -25.96 10.99
N VAL A 121 8.54 -27.21 10.82
CA VAL A 121 9.94 -27.60 10.72
C VAL A 121 10.33 -27.52 9.25
N LYS A 122 11.45 -26.87 8.97
CA LYS A 122 11.95 -26.69 7.60
C LYS A 122 13.44 -27.01 7.57
N PRO A 123 13.92 -27.75 6.57
CA PRO A 123 15.35 -27.89 6.35
C PRO A 123 16.01 -26.54 6.05
N PRO A 124 17.33 -26.43 6.29
CA PRO A 124 18.10 -25.27 5.88
C PRO A 124 17.98 -24.99 4.37
N ILE A 125 17.88 -23.72 3.98
CA ILE A 125 17.66 -23.33 2.58
C ILE A 125 18.74 -23.87 1.63
N GLN A 126 19.99 -23.96 2.10
CA GLN A 126 21.14 -24.44 1.31
C GLN A 126 21.10 -25.94 1.03
N ASP A 127 20.36 -26.70 1.81
CA ASP A 127 20.17 -28.13 1.58
C ASP A 127 19.05 -28.36 0.57
N VAL A 128 18.07 -27.44 0.52
CA VAL A 128 16.89 -27.53 -0.34
C VAL A 128 17.14 -27.02 -1.75
N LEU A 129 17.83 -25.88 -1.89
CA LEU A 129 18.02 -25.20 -3.18
C LEU A 129 19.50 -25.03 -3.48
N LYS A 130 19.85 -24.98 -4.77
CA LYS A 130 21.19 -24.72 -5.27
C LYS A 130 21.20 -23.56 -6.24
N ARG A 131 22.36 -22.90 -6.36
CA ARG A 131 22.57 -21.86 -7.36
C ARG A 131 22.38 -22.46 -8.75
N GLY A 132 21.55 -21.81 -9.55
CA GLY A 132 21.21 -22.23 -10.91
C GLY A 132 19.91 -23.00 -11.05
N ASP A 133 19.29 -23.42 -9.95
CA ASP A 133 18.03 -24.16 -9.99
C ASP A 133 16.90 -23.32 -10.60
N SER A 134 16.10 -23.95 -11.45
CA SER A 134 14.85 -23.38 -11.95
C SER A 134 13.76 -23.53 -10.89
N ILE A 135 13.05 -22.45 -10.58
CA ILE A 135 12.03 -22.42 -9.54
C ILE A 135 10.80 -21.65 -10.01
N LEU A 136 9.62 -22.17 -9.69
CA LEU A 136 8.36 -21.49 -9.97
C LEU A 136 7.96 -20.62 -8.79
N VAL A 137 7.80 -19.31 -9.03
CA VAL A 137 7.56 -18.31 -7.98
C VAL A 137 6.42 -17.38 -8.35
N GLN A 138 5.65 -16.97 -7.35
CA GLN A 138 4.66 -15.90 -7.43
C GLN A 138 5.17 -14.70 -6.64
N CYS A 139 5.05 -13.50 -7.21
CA CYS A 139 5.33 -12.27 -6.48
C CYS A 139 4.17 -11.95 -5.53
N ILE A 140 4.46 -11.92 -4.23
CA ILE A 140 3.46 -11.67 -3.18
C ILE A 140 3.48 -10.24 -2.65
N LYS A 141 4.62 -9.55 -2.78
CA LYS A 141 4.80 -8.16 -2.37
C LYS A 141 5.81 -7.48 -3.29
N GLU A 142 5.52 -6.24 -3.65
CA GLU A 142 6.47 -5.41 -4.39
C GLU A 142 7.71 -5.09 -3.56
N GLY A 143 8.81 -4.82 -4.27
CA GLY A 143 10.03 -4.32 -3.68
C GLY A 143 9.88 -2.86 -3.27
N ILE A 144 10.29 -2.52 -2.05
CA ILE A 144 10.27 -1.13 -1.55
C ILE A 144 11.70 -0.59 -1.53
N GLY A 145 11.92 0.51 -2.24
CA GLY A 145 13.24 1.14 -2.33
C GLY A 145 14.24 0.22 -3.04
N THR A 146 15.37 -0.05 -2.40
CA THR A 146 16.42 -0.94 -2.93
C THR A 146 16.14 -2.43 -2.71
N LYS A 147 15.12 -2.79 -1.91
CA LYS A 147 14.77 -4.19 -1.65
C LYS A 147 14.02 -4.78 -2.83
N GLY A 148 14.44 -5.96 -3.28
CA GLY A 148 13.73 -6.75 -4.28
C GLY A 148 12.34 -7.17 -3.81
N PRO A 149 11.44 -7.55 -4.75
CA PRO A 149 10.11 -8.04 -4.42
C PRO A 149 10.17 -9.36 -3.64
N THR A 150 9.16 -9.60 -2.80
CA THR A 150 9.06 -10.86 -2.05
C THR A 150 8.33 -11.90 -2.89
N LEU A 151 8.92 -13.09 -2.97
CA LEU A 151 8.45 -14.21 -3.77
C LEU A 151 7.96 -15.36 -2.87
N SER A 152 7.12 -16.21 -3.45
CA SER A 152 6.63 -17.43 -2.81
C SER A 152 6.41 -18.51 -3.86
N THR A 153 6.82 -19.75 -3.58
CA THR A 153 6.48 -20.88 -4.46
C THR A 153 5.03 -21.33 -4.25
N TYR A 154 4.42 -21.00 -3.11
CA TYR A 154 2.99 -21.22 -2.87
C TYR A 154 2.14 -20.34 -3.78
N ILE A 155 1.83 -20.86 -4.96
CA ILE A 155 0.98 -20.18 -5.93
C ILE A 155 -0.45 -20.09 -5.39
N SER A 156 -1.02 -18.90 -5.52
CA SER A 156 -2.42 -18.62 -5.22
C SER A 156 -3.05 -17.85 -6.38
N ILE A 157 -4.15 -18.38 -6.93
CA ILE A 157 -4.86 -17.75 -8.04
C ILE A 157 -6.25 -17.36 -7.55
N PRO A 158 -6.51 -16.06 -7.31
CA PRO A 158 -7.80 -15.61 -6.81
C PRO A 158 -8.85 -15.61 -7.92
N GLY A 159 -9.95 -16.33 -7.67
CA GLY A 159 -11.23 -16.18 -8.35
C GLY A 159 -12.13 -15.20 -7.59
N ARG A 160 -13.40 -15.11 -7.97
CA ARG A 160 -14.37 -14.20 -7.33
C ARG A 160 -14.69 -14.64 -5.89
N PHE A 161 -14.99 -15.93 -5.71
CA PHE A 161 -15.45 -16.56 -4.48
C PHE A 161 -14.47 -17.61 -3.97
N LEU A 162 -13.65 -18.18 -4.85
CA LEU A 162 -12.67 -19.21 -4.55
C LEU A 162 -11.26 -18.67 -4.76
N VAL A 163 -10.29 -19.29 -4.11
CA VAL A 163 -8.85 -19.15 -4.43
C VAL A 163 -8.34 -20.54 -4.74
N LEU A 164 -7.75 -20.71 -5.91
CA LEU A 164 -7.04 -21.93 -6.27
C LEU A 164 -5.65 -21.90 -5.63
N MET A 165 -5.31 -22.98 -4.93
CA MET A 165 -4.02 -23.22 -4.29
C MET A 165 -3.49 -24.57 -4.77
N PRO A 166 -2.73 -24.62 -5.89
CA PRO A 166 -2.35 -25.89 -6.52
C PRO A 166 -1.61 -26.85 -5.58
N ALA A 167 -0.72 -26.35 -4.74
CA ALA A 167 0.05 -27.19 -3.81
C ALA A 167 -0.69 -27.61 -2.54
N LEU A 168 -1.81 -26.97 -2.23
CA LEU A 168 -2.55 -27.20 -1.00
C LEU A 168 -3.72 -28.12 -1.30
N ALA A 169 -3.51 -29.42 -1.56
CA ALA A 169 -4.52 -30.40 -2.00
C ALA A 169 -5.71 -30.62 -1.03
N ARG A 170 -6.44 -29.56 -0.65
CA ARG A 170 -7.53 -29.52 0.31
C ARG A 170 -8.53 -28.42 0.00
N VAL A 171 -9.74 -28.62 0.51
CA VAL A 171 -10.80 -27.62 0.50
C VAL A 171 -10.86 -26.87 1.85
N GLY A 172 -10.85 -25.54 1.80
CA GLY A 172 -10.90 -24.67 2.96
C GLY A 172 -11.92 -23.55 2.84
N VAL A 173 -12.19 -22.88 3.95
CA VAL A 173 -13.02 -21.67 4.03
C VAL A 173 -12.27 -20.61 4.83
N SER A 174 -12.33 -19.36 4.34
CA SER A 174 -11.72 -18.17 4.94
C SER A 174 -11.98 -18.08 6.44
N ARG A 175 -11.00 -17.56 7.19
CA ARG A 175 -11.11 -17.32 8.63
C ARG A 175 -11.99 -16.12 8.97
N LYS A 176 -12.24 -15.23 8.02
CA LYS A 176 -13.11 -14.05 8.20
C LYS A 176 -14.61 -14.42 8.16
N ILE A 177 -14.96 -15.66 7.82
CA ILE A 177 -16.33 -16.16 7.90
C ILE A 177 -16.47 -16.79 9.29
N GLU A 178 -17.09 -16.04 10.20
CA GLU A 178 -17.26 -16.42 11.61
C GLU A 178 -18.45 -17.35 11.83
N ASP A 179 -19.46 -17.28 10.97
CA ASP A 179 -20.62 -18.18 10.99
C ASP A 179 -20.18 -19.62 10.68
N ASP A 180 -20.21 -20.46 11.73
CA ASP A 180 -19.79 -21.86 11.64
C ASP A 180 -20.77 -22.71 10.79
N ASP A 181 -22.04 -22.34 10.69
CA ASP A 181 -23.02 -23.07 9.88
C ASP A 181 -22.87 -22.72 8.40
N ASP A 182 -22.66 -21.44 8.07
CA ASP A 182 -22.33 -21.04 6.70
C ASP A 182 -21.01 -21.69 6.24
N ARG A 183 -20.03 -21.77 7.15
CA ARG A 183 -18.74 -22.41 6.89
C ARG A 183 -18.89 -23.90 6.57
N LYS A 184 -19.71 -24.63 7.33
CA LYS A 184 -20.01 -26.06 7.05
C LYS A 184 -20.74 -26.20 5.72
N ARG A 185 -21.74 -25.36 5.45
CA ARG A 185 -22.52 -25.34 4.22
C ARG A 185 -21.64 -25.12 2.99
N LEU A 186 -20.78 -24.11 3.02
CA LEU A 186 -19.85 -23.78 1.93
C LEU A 186 -18.82 -24.90 1.70
N LYS A 187 -18.27 -25.47 2.78
CA LYS A 187 -17.34 -26.60 2.67
C LYS A 187 -18.01 -27.81 2.04
N LYS A 188 -19.25 -28.13 2.44
CA LYS A 188 -20.05 -29.22 1.86
C LYS A 188 -20.34 -28.95 0.38
N ALA A 189 -20.81 -27.74 0.05
CA ALA A 189 -21.10 -27.36 -1.33
C ALA A 189 -19.88 -27.51 -2.24
N LEU A 190 -18.69 -27.10 -1.78
CA LEU A 190 -17.46 -27.21 -2.55
C LEU A 190 -16.96 -28.67 -2.67
N LEU A 191 -17.14 -29.50 -1.64
CA LEU A 191 -16.84 -30.93 -1.73
C LEU A 191 -17.76 -31.64 -2.73
N GLU A 192 -19.05 -31.30 -2.76
CA GLU A 192 -20.00 -31.86 -3.73
C GLU A 192 -19.72 -31.44 -5.17
N LEU A 193 -19.02 -30.32 -5.39
CA LEU A 193 -18.56 -29.91 -6.72
C LEU A 193 -17.40 -30.77 -7.23
N SER A 194 -16.85 -31.67 -6.41
CA SER A 194 -15.80 -32.62 -6.77
C SER A 194 -14.60 -31.96 -7.45
N PRO A 195 -13.90 -31.04 -6.77
CA PRO A 195 -12.70 -30.41 -7.32
C PRO A 195 -11.64 -31.47 -7.69
N PRO A 196 -10.85 -31.26 -8.76
CA PRO A 196 -9.84 -32.21 -9.18
C PRO A 196 -8.86 -32.58 -8.06
N LYS A 197 -8.51 -33.87 -7.98
CA LYS A 197 -7.53 -34.36 -7.00
C LYS A 197 -6.18 -33.66 -7.21
N GLY A 198 -5.52 -33.32 -6.11
CA GLY A 198 -4.25 -32.60 -6.13
C GLY A 198 -4.37 -31.08 -6.08
N LEU A 199 -5.52 -30.49 -6.45
CA LEU A 199 -5.73 -29.04 -6.38
C LEU A 199 -6.44 -28.62 -5.10
N GLY A 200 -5.99 -27.50 -4.54
CA GLY A 200 -6.61 -26.85 -3.39
C GLY A 200 -7.57 -25.74 -3.74
N PHE A 201 -8.64 -25.60 -2.94
CA PHE A 201 -9.58 -24.49 -3.10
C PHE A 201 -9.94 -23.89 -1.74
N ILE A 202 -9.90 -22.57 -1.62
CA ILE A 202 -10.31 -21.85 -0.41
C ILE A 202 -11.46 -20.90 -0.75
N VAL A 203 -12.58 -21.03 -0.05
CA VAL A 203 -13.70 -20.09 -0.16
C VAL A 203 -13.31 -18.76 0.49
N ARG A 204 -13.34 -17.66 -0.28
CA ARG A 204 -13.09 -16.27 0.13
C ARG A 204 -14.28 -15.75 0.96
N THR A 205 -14.05 -14.64 1.68
CA THR A 205 -15.12 -13.95 2.42
C THR A 205 -16.28 -13.54 1.51
N ALA A 206 -16.01 -13.15 0.26
CA ALA A 206 -17.07 -12.80 -0.70
C ALA A 206 -17.93 -13.99 -1.13
N GLY A 207 -17.48 -15.23 -0.87
CA GLY A 207 -18.25 -16.45 -1.08
C GLY A 207 -19.27 -16.74 0.04
N ALA A 208 -19.24 -15.99 1.14
CA ALA A 208 -20.22 -16.12 2.22
C ALA A 208 -21.65 -15.94 1.70
N GLY A 209 -22.56 -16.80 2.12
CA GLY A 209 -23.96 -16.77 1.67
C GLY A 209 -24.19 -17.11 0.18
N ARG A 210 -23.16 -17.40 -0.63
CA ARG A 210 -23.32 -17.68 -2.07
C ARG A 210 -23.81 -19.10 -2.34
N THR A 211 -24.39 -19.29 -3.53
CA THR A 211 -24.98 -20.56 -3.94
C THR A 211 -23.93 -21.52 -4.52
N LYS A 212 -24.23 -22.82 -4.52
CA LYS A 212 -23.38 -23.84 -5.15
C LYS A 212 -23.14 -23.57 -6.65
N GLN A 213 -24.12 -23.01 -7.35
CA GLN A 213 -23.99 -22.67 -8.77
C GLN A 213 -22.96 -21.56 -8.99
N ASP A 214 -22.93 -20.56 -8.12
CA ASP A 214 -21.96 -19.46 -8.21
C ASP A 214 -20.54 -19.96 -7.96
N LEU A 215 -20.36 -20.82 -6.95
CA LEU A 215 -19.08 -21.49 -6.68
C LEU A 215 -18.64 -22.39 -7.85
N SER A 216 -19.57 -23.06 -8.52
CA SER A 216 -19.29 -23.91 -9.68
C SER A 216 -18.75 -23.12 -10.88
N ARG A 217 -19.32 -21.94 -11.19
CA ARG A 217 -18.83 -21.09 -12.28
C ARG A 217 -17.42 -20.58 -11.99
N ASP A 218 -17.18 -20.12 -10.78
CA ASP A 218 -15.86 -19.63 -10.37
C ASP A 218 -14.81 -20.75 -10.34
N LEU A 219 -15.20 -21.96 -9.90
CA LEU A 219 -14.36 -23.16 -10.00
C LEU A 219 -14.01 -23.48 -11.46
N ALA A 220 -14.98 -23.47 -12.36
CA ALA A 220 -14.75 -23.74 -13.78
C ALA A 220 -13.83 -22.70 -14.42
N TYR A 221 -13.97 -21.42 -14.06
CA TYR A 221 -13.06 -20.35 -14.46
C TYR A 221 -11.63 -20.62 -14.00
N LEU A 222 -11.43 -20.89 -12.71
CA LEU A 222 -10.10 -21.17 -12.13
C LEU A 222 -9.44 -22.40 -12.76
N LEU A 223 -10.20 -23.44 -13.07
CA LEU A 223 -9.67 -24.64 -13.73
C LEU A 223 -9.23 -24.37 -15.18
N ARG A 224 -9.99 -23.55 -15.93
CA ARG A 224 -9.58 -23.13 -17.28
C ARG A 224 -8.30 -22.31 -17.25
N LEU A 225 -8.23 -21.36 -16.31
CA LEU A 225 -7.04 -20.54 -16.11
C LEU A 225 -5.83 -21.41 -15.73
N TRP A 226 -6.00 -22.32 -14.78
CA TRP A 226 -4.94 -23.25 -14.38
C TRP A 226 -4.44 -24.12 -15.53
N LYS A 227 -5.35 -24.62 -16.38
CA LYS A 227 -4.97 -25.38 -17.58
C LYS A 227 -4.12 -24.55 -18.54
N ALA A 228 -4.45 -23.27 -18.73
CA ALA A 228 -3.66 -22.36 -19.56
C ALA A 228 -2.27 -22.09 -18.96
N ILE A 229 -2.19 -21.86 -17.64
CA ILE A 229 -0.93 -21.68 -16.90
C ILE A 229 -0.07 -22.94 -17.00
N HIS A 230 -0.63 -24.11 -16.75
CA HIS A 230 0.08 -25.39 -16.85
C HIS A 230 0.63 -25.65 -18.25
N ARG A 231 -0.14 -25.34 -19.31
CA ARG A 231 0.34 -25.46 -20.69
C ARG A 231 1.57 -24.57 -20.93
N ARG A 232 1.52 -23.30 -20.49
CA ARG A 232 2.64 -22.37 -20.63
C ARG A 232 3.85 -22.76 -19.78
N LEU A 233 3.61 -23.38 -18.62
CA LEU A 233 4.68 -23.96 -17.80
C LEU A 233 5.40 -25.09 -18.52
N THR A 234 4.68 -25.96 -19.21
CA THR A 234 5.28 -27.08 -19.94
C THR A 234 5.99 -26.65 -21.22
N GLU A 235 5.54 -25.57 -21.87
CA GLU A 235 6.12 -25.07 -23.13
C GLU A 235 7.33 -24.14 -22.91
N SER A 236 7.40 -23.46 -21.76
CA SER A 236 8.49 -22.52 -21.46
C SER A 236 9.56 -23.14 -20.56
N GLU A 237 10.78 -23.24 -21.08
CA GLU A 237 11.97 -23.66 -20.31
C GLU A 237 12.79 -22.49 -19.77
N GLN A 238 12.69 -21.30 -20.38
CA GLN A 238 13.47 -20.13 -20.00
C GLN A 238 12.85 -19.35 -18.82
N PRO A 239 13.66 -18.66 -18.00
CA PRO A 239 13.15 -17.74 -17.01
C PRO A 239 12.27 -16.66 -17.64
N GLY A 240 11.13 -16.36 -17.04
CA GLY A 240 10.20 -15.38 -17.57
C GLY A 240 8.77 -15.54 -17.05
N VAL A 241 7.88 -14.70 -17.59
CA VAL A 241 6.48 -14.63 -17.16
C VAL A 241 5.68 -15.82 -17.66
N ILE A 242 5.11 -16.57 -16.71
CA ILE A 242 4.20 -17.68 -16.98
C ILE A 242 2.76 -17.18 -16.93
N TYR A 243 2.44 -16.36 -15.95
CA TYR A 243 1.13 -15.78 -15.77
C TYR A 243 1.27 -14.33 -15.33
N GLU A 244 0.56 -13.46 -16.01
CA GLU A 244 0.38 -12.07 -15.61
C GLU A 244 -1.01 -11.95 -14.99
N GLU A 245 -1.06 -11.38 -13.79
CA GLU A 245 -2.30 -11.08 -13.11
C GLU A 245 -3.11 -10.09 -13.94
N SER A 246 -4.44 -10.17 -13.85
CA SER A 246 -5.32 -9.32 -14.65
C SER A 246 -5.13 -7.83 -14.38
N ASP A 247 -5.53 -7.00 -15.35
CA ASP A 247 -5.52 -5.55 -15.24
C ASP A 247 -6.36 -5.03 -14.05
N MET A 248 -6.21 -3.74 -13.73
CA MET A 248 -6.95 -3.13 -12.61
C MET A 248 -8.46 -3.32 -12.75
N ILE A 249 -9.00 -3.24 -13.96
CA ILE A 249 -10.43 -3.32 -14.25
C ILE A 249 -10.96 -4.68 -13.83
N ILE A 250 -10.39 -5.75 -14.39
CA ILE A 250 -10.80 -7.12 -14.13
C ILE A 250 -10.56 -7.49 -12.67
N ARG A 251 -9.42 -7.08 -12.08
CA ARG A 251 -9.17 -7.31 -10.64
C ARG A 251 -10.21 -6.64 -9.76
N THR A 252 -10.58 -5.40 -10.08
CA THR A 252 -11.54 -4.62 -9.30
C THR A 252 -12.93 -5.19 -9.46
N ILE A 253 -13.36 -5.53 -10.68
CA ILE A 253 -14.63 -6.23 -10.91
C ILE A 253 -14.66 -7.57 -10.15
N ARG A 254 -13.59 -8.38 -10.25
CA ARG A 254 -13.46 -9.65 -9.53
C ARG A 254 -13.53 -9.46 -8.01
N ASP A 255 -12.90 -8.45 -7.44
CA ASP A 255 -12.83 -8.34 -5.99
C ASP A 255 -13.97 -7.50 -5.39
N MET A 256 -14.49 -6.50 -6.10
CA MET A 256 -15.46 -5.51 -5.64
C MET A 256 -16.89 -5.78 -6.10
N LEU A 257 -17.11 -6.44 -7.26
CA LEU A 257 -18.45 -6.49 -7.82
C LEU A 257 -19.39 -7.35 -6.96
N THR A 258 -20.20 -6.69 -6.17
CA THR A 258 -21.22 -7.27 -5.30
C THR A 258 -22.61 -6.97 -5.85
N SER A 259 -23.61 -7.71 -5.37
CA SER A 259 -24.99 -7.62 -5.87
C SER A 259 -25.69 -6.30 -5.53
N ASP A 260 -25.09 -5.46 -4.69
CA ASP A 260 -25.54 -4.11 -4.32
C ASP A 260 -24.98 -3.01 -5.23
N ILE A 261 -24.10 -3.33 -6.20
CA ILE A 261 -23.71 -2.39 -7.25
C ILE A 261 -24.79 -2.37 -8.32
N ASP A 262 -25.35 -1.20 -8.58
CA ASP A 262 -26.48 -1.01 -9.50
C ASP A 262 -26.03 -0.78 -10.93
N ALA A 263 -24.88 -0.10 -11.12
CA ALA A 263 -24.35 0.22 -12.43
C ALA A 263 -22.82 0.23 -12.44
N ILE A 264 -22.24 -0.25 -13.55
CA ILE A 264 -20.82 -0.14 -13.87
C ILE A 264 -20.71 0.66 -15.17
N GLN A 265 -19.95 1.75 -15.16
CA GLN A 265 -19.72 2.57 -16.35
C GLN A 265 -18.25 2.57 -16.73
N ILE A 266 -17.96 2.34 -18.01
CA ILE A 266 -16.61 2.32 -18.58
C ILE A 266 -16.58 3.29 -19.76
N ASP A 267 -15.57 4.15 -19.82
CA ASP A 267 -15.45 5.21 -20.83
C ASP A 267 -14.56 4.86 -22.05
N GLU A 268 -14.04 3.63 -22.11
CA GLU A 268 -13.22 3.12 -23.21
C GLU A 268 -13.79 1.80 -23.74
N ARG A 269 -13.82 1.65 -25.07
CA ARG A 269 -14.58 0.59 -25.76
C ARG A 269 -13.93 -0.78 -25.61
N GLU A 270 -12.60 -0.87 -25.73
CA GLU A 270 -11.87 -2.12 -25.59
C GLU A 270 -11.96 -2.65 -24.15
N ALA A 271 -11.81 -1.78 -23.17
CA ALA A 271 -11.98 -2.04 -21.74
C ALA A 271 -13.40 -2.51 -21.44
N TYR A 272 -14.42 -1.89 -22.05
CA TYR A 272 -15.81 -2.32 -21.93
C TYR A 272 -16.01 -3.76 -22.43
N GLU A 273 -15.52 -4.10 -23.64
CA GLU A 273 -15.68 -5.46 -24.17
C GLU A 273 -14.89 -6.49 -23.34
N ARG A 274 -13.66 -6.17 -22.89
CA ARG A 274 -12.90 -7.05 -21.97
C ARG A 274 -13.65 -7.30 -20.67
N ALA A 275 -14.19 -6.25 -20.05
CA ALA A 275 -14.97 -6.36 -18.81
C ALA A 275 -16.25 -7.18 -19.01
N LYS A 276 -16.94 -6.98 -20.14
CA LYS A 276 -18.16 -7.70 -20.52
C LYS A 276 -17.91 -9.18 -20.71
N ASP A 277 -16.82 -9.57 -21.39
CA ASP A 277 -16.44 -10.97 -21.57
C ASP A 277 -16.16 -11.65 -20.23
N PHE A 278 -15.43 -10.97 -19.35
CA PHE A 278 -15.16 -11.47 -18.00
C PHE A 278 -16.44 -11.61 -17.16
N ILE A 279 -17.30 -10.59 -17.14
CA ILE A 279 -18.57 -10.63 -16.39
C ILE A 279 -19.48 -11.73 -16.95
N ARG A 280 -19.59 -11.90 -18.27
CA ARG A 280 -20.39 -13.00 -18.86
C ARG A 280 -19.89 -14.37 -18.46
N LEU A 281 -18.58 -14.55 -18.33
CA LEU A 281 -17.98 -15.82 -17.95
C LEU A 281 -18.22 -16.16 -16.47
N VAL A 282 -18.07 -15.18 -15.57
CA VAL A 282 -18.04 -15.41 -14.11
C VAL A 282 -19.35 -15.01 -13.43
N MET A 283 -20.01 -13.95 -13.88
CA MET A 283 -21.19 -13.32 -13.27
C MET A 283 -22.24 -12.89 -14.32
N PRO A 284 -22.88 -13.82 -15.05
CA PRO A 284 -23.80 -13.48 -16.15
C PRO A 284 -24.93 -12.52 -15.74
N ARG A 285 -25.41 -12.61 -14.48
CA ARG A 285 -26.50 -11.77 -13.96
C ARG A 285 -26.13 -10.29 -13.83
N ALA A 286 -24.85 -9.97 -13.70
CA ALA A 286 -24.37 -8.60 -13.58
C ALA A 286 -24.06 -7.96 -14.95
N ALA A 287 -24.18 -8.69 -16.06
CA ALA A 287 -23.89 -8.18 -17.39
C ALA A 287 -24.79 -6.99 -17.77
N GLU A 288 -26.04 -6.97 -17.32
CA GLU A 288 -27.00 -5.87 -17.56
C GLU A 288 -26.61 -4.56 -16.82
N GLN A 289 -25.81 -4.66 -15.76
CA GLN A 289 -25.36 -3.50 -14.99
C GLN A 289 -24.20 -2.78 -15.69
N LEU A 290 -23.52 -3.46 -16.62
CA LEU A 290 -22.36 -2.93 -17.35
C LEU A 290 -22.81 -2.07 -18.53
N LYS A 291 -22.47 -0.78 -18.49
CA LYS A 291 -22.81 0.21 -19.50
C LYS A 291 -21.54 0.88 -20.04
N PHE A 292 -21.51 1.09 -21.35
CA PHE A 292 -20.50 1.93 -21.97
C PHE A 292 -20.92 3.39 -21.82
N TYR A 293 -19.99 4.25 -21.42
CA TYR A 293 -20.24 5.68 -21.29
C TYR A 293 -19.97 6.38 -22.62
N GLU A 294 -21.03 6.96 -23.21
CA GLU A 294 -20.99 7.63 -24.53
C GLU A 294 -21.03 9.16 -24.43
N GLY A 295 -20.89 9.72 -23.22
CA GLY A 295 -20.91 11.17 -23.01
C GLY A 295 -19.68 11.86 -23.60
N THR A 296 -19.86 13.10 -24.03
CA THR A 296 -18.77 13.94 -24.55
C THR A 296 -17.88 14.51 -23.44
N GLU A 297 -18.44 14.74 -22.25
CA GLU A 297 -17.68 15.12 -21.07
C GLU A 297 -16.93 13.92 -20.49
N PRO A 298 -15.70 14.06 -19.97
CA PRO A 298 -15.02 12.95 -19.30
C PRO A 298 -15.84 12.38 -18.14
N LEU A 299 -15.88 11.04 -18.01
CA LEU A 299 -16.73 10.32 -17.06
C LEU A 299 -16.63 10.88 -15.62
N PHE A 300 -15.43 11.10 -15.11
CA PHE A 300 -15.23 11.62 -13.75
C PHE A 300 -15.62 13.10 -13.61
N HIS A 301 -15.54 13.87 -14.69
CA HIS A 301 -15.99 15.26 -14.70
C HIS A 301 -17.52 15.34 -14.64
N HIS A 302 -18.20 14.50 -15.42
CA HIS A 302 -19.67 14.40 -15.42
C HIS A 302 -20.24 14.10 -14.02
N TYR A 303 -19.58 13.20 -13.29
CA TYR A 303 -19.92 12.86 -11.90
C TYR A 303 -19.31 13.79 -10.85
N LYS A 304 -18.66 14.89 -11.23
CA LYS A 304 -18.00 15.89 -10.35
C LYS A 304 -16.90 15.31 -9.45
N LEU A 305 -16.40 14.11 -9.75
CA LEU A 305 -15.40 13.41 -8.95
C LEU A 305 -14.03 14.07 -9.00
N GLU A 306 -13.68 14.70 -10.12
CA GLU A 306 -12.38 15.38 -10.26
C GLU A 306 -12.16 16.43 -9.14
N SER A 307 -13.23 17.12 -8.74
CA SER A 307 -13.18 18.08 -7.64
C SER A 307 -13.02 17.41 -6.27
N GLU A 308 -13.60 16.23 -6.07
CA GLU A 308 -13.45 15.45 -4.84
C GLU A 308 -12.06 14.83 -4.74
N ILE A 309 -11.55 14.27 -5.84
CA ILE A 309 -10.23 13.65 -5.91
C ILE A 309 -9.13 14.65 -5.55
N ARG A 310 -9.22 15.90 -6.03
CA ARG A 310 -8.28 16.97 -5.62
C ARG A 310 -8.33 17.25 -4.11
N LYS A 311 -9.51 17.14 -3.48
CA LYS A 311 -9.67 17.34 -2.04
C LYS A 311 -9.14 16.16 -1.22
N ILE A 312 -9.04 14.94 -1.78
CA ILE A 312 -8.51 13.76 -1.08
C ILE A 312 -7.09 14.01 -0.55
N GLN A 313 -6.27 14.79 -1.25
CA GLN A 313 -4.89 15.08 -0.80
C GLN A 313 -4.79 16.33 0.07
N GLY A 314 -5.90 17.02 0.33
CA GLY A 314 -5.94 18.16 1.22
C GLY A 314 -5.56 17.77 2.65
N ARG A 315 -4.76 18.61 3.31
CA ARG A 315 -4.42 18.44 4.73
C ARG A 315 -5.68 18.51 5.61
N THR A 316 -6.58 19.44 5.31
CA THR A 316 -7.83 19.67 6.05
C THR A 316 -9.03 19.22 5.24
N VAL A 317 -9.93 18.46 5.87
CA VAL A 317 -11.16 17.94 5.26
C VAL A 317 -12.36 18.49 6.03
N PRO A 318 -13.28 19.22 5.39
CA PRO A 318 -14.46 19.74 6.05
C PRO A 318 -15.47 18.63 6.37
N LEU A 319 -16.18 18.77 7.49
CA LEU A 319 -17.23 17.84 7.91
C LEU A 319 -18.64 18.38 7.54
N PRO A 320 -19.63 17.50 7.24
CA PRO A 320 -20.96 17.93 6.75
C PRO A 320 -21.76 18.85 7.70
N LYS A 321 -21.53 18.76 9.02
CA LYS A 321 -22.26 19.54 10.04
C LYS A 321 -21.42 20.68 10.64
N GLY A 322 -20.38 21.11 9.93
CA GLY A 322 -19.36 22.04 10.45
C GLY A 322 -18.20 21.29 11.11
N GLY A 323 -17.10 22.01 11.31
CA GLY A 323 -15.84 21.43 11.74
C GLY A 323 -15.01 20.84 10.60
N SER A 324 -13.86 20.28 10.94
CA SER A 324 -12.92 19.72 10.00
C SER A 324 -11.99 18.71 10.66
N ILE A 325 -11.54 17.72 9.91
CA ILE A 325 -10.43 16.87 10.32
C ILE A 325 -9.14 17.33 9.65
N VAL A 326 -8.02 17.24 10.35
CA VAL A 326 -6.68 17.56 9.87
C VAL A 326 -5.86 16.28 9.88
N ILE A 327 -5.30 15.90 8.73
CA ILE A 327 -4.59 14.63 8.56
C ILE A 327 -3.12 14.91 8.27
N ASP A 328 -2.24 14.54 9.20
CA ASP A 328 -0.79 14.72 9.12
C ASP A 328 -0.07 13.36 9.10
N PRO A 329 0.33 12.87 7.91
CA PRO A 329 1.16 11.68 7.80
C PRO A 329 2.62 12.02 8.15
N THR A 330 3.19 11.28 9.10
CA THR A 330 4.61 11.32 9.47
C THR A 330 5.34 10.07 8.94
N GLU A 331 6.63 9.95 9.24
CA GLU A 331 7.41 8.76 8.89
C GLU A 331 6.88 7.48 9.58
N ALA A 332 6.52 7.58 10.86
CA ALA A 332 6.16 6.43 11.68
C ALA A 332 4.65 6.20 11.80
N LEU A 333 3.85 7.27 11.84
CA LEU A 333 2.41 7.22 12.09
C LEU A 333 1.62 8.30 11.35
N VAL A 334 0.30 8.17 11.33
CA VAL A 334 -0.62 9.21 10.85
C VAL A 334 -1.33 9.82 12.04
N ALA A 335 -1.20 11.13 12.23
CA ALA A 335 -1.97 11.87 13.23
C ALA A 335 -3.20 12.50 12.58
N ILE A 336 -4.36 12.38 13.23
CA ILE A 336 -5.61 12.97 12.77
C ILE A 336 -6.24 13.78 13.90
N ASP A 337 -6.38 15.09 13.68
CA ASP A 337 -6.98 16.03 14.64
C ASP A 337 -8.40 16.44 14.21
N VAL A 338 -9.31 16.63 15.17
CA VAL A 338 -10.73 16.96 14.93
C VAL A 338 -11.06 18.34 15.49
N ASN A 339 -11.43 19.25 14.60
CA ASN A 339 -11.82 20.63 14.94
C ASN A 339 -13.34 20.82 14.81
N SER A 340 -13.97 21.47 15.79
CA SER A 340 -15.43 21.73 15.82
C SER A 340 -15.91 22.88 14.93
N GLY A 341 -14.99 23.73 14.44
CA GLY A 341 -15.32 24.88 13.59
C GLY A 341 -16.09 25.99 14.33
N SER A 342 -16.51 27.03 13.60
CA SER A 342 -17.14 28.23 14.16
C SER A 342 -18.65 28.13 14.40
N HIS A 343 -19.32 27.07 13.93
CA HIS A 343 -20.76 26.87 14.12
C HIS A 343 -21.05 26.34 15.53
N ARG A 344 -21.33 27.25 16.46
CA ARG A 344 -21.90 26.93 17.77
C ARG A 344 -23.42 26.96 17.63
N SER A 345 -24.06 25.79 17.52
CA SER A 345 -25.50 25.71 17.81
C SER A 345 -25.74 26.02 19.29
N ASP A 346 -26.88 26.62 19.65
CA ASP A 346 -27.29 26.91 21.04
C ASP A 346 -27.48 25.66 21.92
N SER A 347 -27.16 24.48 21.39
CA SER A 347 -27.16 23.22 22.13
C SER A 347 -25.89 23.06 22.98
N ASN A 348 -26.03 22.29 24.06
CA ASN A 348 -24.98 21.98 25.02
C ASN A 348 -23.65 21.59 24.32
N ALA A 349 -22.56 22.28 24.65
CA ALA A 349 -21.25 22.12 24.00
C ALA A 349 -20.76 20.66 23.95
N GLU A 350 -21.10 19.87 24.97
CA GLU A 350 -20.75 18.46 25.05
C GLU A 350 -21.47 17.58 24.00
N GLU A 351 -22.72 17.91 23.68
CA GLU A 351 -23.47 17.19 22.64
C GLU A 351 -22.97 17.59 21.25
N ASN A 352 -22.64 18.87 21.04
CA ASN A 352 -22.02 19.30 19.79
C ASN A 352 -20.68 18.58 19.54
N ALA A 353 -19.82 18.50 20.57
CA ALA A 353 -18.56 17.73 20.48
C ALA A 353 -18.80 16.26 20.10
N LEU A 354 -19.80 15.60 20.71
CA LEU A 354 -20.18 14.23 20.34
C LEU A 354 -20.60 14.14 18.86
N GLN A 355 -21.47 15.04 18.39
CA GLN A 355 -21.95 15.01 17.00
C GLN A 355 -20.82 15.24 15.99
N VAL A 356 -19.90 16.18 16.28
CA VAL A 356 -18.71 16.41 15.45
C VAL A 356 -17.81 15.18 15.44
N ASN A 357 -17.52 14.58 16.60
CA ASN A 357 -16.69 13.37 16.67
C ASN A 357 -17.32 12.17 15.96
N LEU A 358 -18.65 12.01 15.99
CA LEU A 358 -19.35 10.97 15.24
C LEU A 358 -19.26 11.18 13.72
N ALA A 359 -19.34 12.43 13.26
CA ALA A 359 -19.11 12.76 11.86
C ALA A 359 -17.65 12.54 11.46
N ALA A 360 -16.71 12.97 12.31
CA ALA A 360 -15.28 12.76 12.14
C ALA A 360 -14.93 11.28 12.06
N ALA A 361 -15.48 10.42 12.92
CA ALA A 361 -15.19 8.98 12.89
C ALA A 361 -15.55 8.33 11.55
N ARG A 362 -16.67 8.74 10.93
CA ARG A 362 -17.08 8.25 9.60
C ARG A 362 -16.18 8.80 8.50
N GLU A 363 -15.88 10.11 8.56
CA GLU A 363 -15.03 10.76 7.55
C GLU A 363 -13.58 10.27 7.63
N ILE A 364 -13.05 10.03 8.82
CA ILE A 364 -11.74 9.39 9.06
C ILE A 364 -11.70 8.05 8.35
N ALA A 365 -12.68 7.17 8.61
CA ALA A 365 -12.74 5.86 7.98
C ALA A 365 -12.78 5.96 6.44
N ARG A 366 -13.54 6.92 5.91
CA ARG A 366 -13.61 7.20 4.47
C ARG A 366 -12.27 7.69 3.91
N GLN A 367 -11.64 8.68 4.55
CA GLN A 367 -10.35 9.23 4.14
C GLN A 367 -9.22 8.21 4.21
N LEU A 368 -9.22 7.31 5.21
CA LEU A 368 -8.25 6.23 5.31
C LEU A 368 -8.33 5.27 4.11
N ARG A 369 -9.54 4.97 3.62
CA ARG A 369 -9.75 4.18 2.39
C ARG A 369 -9.32 4.95 1.14
N LEU A 370 -9.79 6.19 0.98
CA LEU A 370 -9.51 7.02 -0.20
C LEU A 370 -8.03 7.33 -0.40
N ARG A 371 -7.27 7.51 0.69
CA ARG A 371 -5.84 7.82 0.66
C ARG A 371 -4.95 6.57 0.75
N ASP A 372 -5.55 5.40 0.93
CA ASP A 372 -4.92 4.13 1.35
C ASP A 372 -3.86 4.31 2.47
N LEU A 373 -4.23 5.04 3.52
CA LEU A 373 -3.35 5.27 4.67
C LEU A 373 -3.29 4.01 5.54
N GLY A 374 -2.09 3.63 5.99
CA GLY A 374 -1.92 2.45 6.83
C GLY A 374 -0.67 2.52 7.71
N GLY A 375 -0.54 1.55 8.61
CA GLY A 375 0.39 1.61 9.74
C GLY A 375 -0.33 2.05 11.01
N VAL A 376 0.39 2.71 11.91
CA VAL A 376 -0.15 3.28 13.14
C VAL A 376 -0.87 4.58 12.81
N ILE A 377 -2.09 4.72 13.31
CA ILE A 377 -2.93 5.90 13.14
C ILE A 377 -3.40 6.31 14.53
N VAL A 378 -3.24 7.59 14.85
CA VAL A 378 -3.63 8.20 16.12
C VAL A 378 -4.71 9.24 15.82
N ASN A 379 -5.89 9.06 16.41
CA ASN A 379 -7.03 9.96 16.22
C ASN A 379 -7.23 10.78 17.50
N ASP A 380 -7.09 12.08 17.38
CA ASP A 380 -7.30 13.07 18.43
C ASP A 380 -8.71 13.66 18.27
N PHE A 381 -9.67 13.04 18.98
CA PHE A 381 -11.05 13.50 18.98
C PHE A 381 -11.24 14.62 20.00
N ILE A 382 -12.25 15.47 19.80
CA ILE A 382 -12.59 16.52 20.76
C ILE A 382 -12.89 15.89 22.12
N ASP A 383 -12.31 16.46 23.18
CA ASP A 383 -12.47 15.97 24.54
C ASP A 383 -13.94 15.81 24.97
N MET A 384 -14.25 14.65 25.56
CA MET A 384 -15.58 14.30 26.06
C MET A 384 -15.49 13.82 27.52
N ARG A 385 -16.22 14.49 28.43
CA ARG A 385 -16.22 14.15 29.86
C ARG A 385 -16.91 12.81 30.13
N LYS A 386 -18.07 12.59 29.50
CA LYS A 386 -18.85 11.35 29.66
C LYS A 386 -18.17 10.16 28.97
N GLU A 387 -17.96 9.09 29.73
CA GLU A 387 -17.47 7.81 29.18
C GLU A 387 -18.43 7.22 28.14
N SER A 388 -19.74 7.42 28.31
CA SER A 388 -20.73 6.97 27.33
C SER A 388 -20.56 7.62 25.96
N HIS A 389 -20.09 8.87 25.90
CA HIS A 389 -19.83 9.59 24.64
C HIS A 389 -18.57 9.04 23.97
N ARG A 390 -17.48 8.84 24.73
CA ARG A 390 -16.26 8.17 24.24
C ARG A 390 -16.56 6.80 23.63
N ARG A 391 -17.32 5.96 24.34
CA ARG A 391 -17.73 4.63 23.84
C ARG A 391 -18.58 4.69 22.57
N LYS A 392 -19.43 5.71 22.40
CA LYS A 392 -20.22 5.91 21.17
C LYS A 392 -19.31 6.24 19.98
N VAL A 393 -18.31 7.09 20.18
CA VAL A 393 -17.34 7.46 19.12
C VAL A 393 -16.46 6.27 18.74
N GLU A 394 -15.95 5.52 19.72
CA GLU A 394 -15.20 4.27 19.48
C GLU A 394 -16.02 3.27 18.65
N ARG A 395 -17.29 3.07 19.01
CA ARG A 395 -18.20 2.18 18.26
C ARG A 395 -18.45 2.71 16.85
N ALA A 396 -18.71 4.00 16.68
CA ALA A 396 -18.92 4.60 15.37
C ALA A 396 -17.70 4.45 14.46
N LEU A 397 -16.48 4.60 15.00
CA LEU A 397 -15.24 4.35 14.26
C LEU A 397 -15.11 2.86 13.90
N HIS A 398 -15.40 1.95 14.82
CA HIS A 398 -15.37 0.51 14.55
C HIS A 398 -16.36 0.10 13.46
N ASP A 399 -17.60 0.60 13.52
CA ASP A 399 -18.64 0.33 12.53
C ASP A 399 -18.29 0.91 11.15
N ALA A 400 -17.70 2.11 11.11
CA ALA A 400 -17.26 2.74 9.87
C ALA A 400 -16.06 2.02 9.23
N MET A 401 -15.17 1.44 10.05
CA MET A 401 -14.03 0.64 9.59
C MET A 401 -14.39 -0.82 9.28
N ALA A 402 -15.55 -1.32 9.68
CA ALA A 402 -15.98 -2.70 9.42
C ALA A 402 -16.13 -2.99 7.92
N ARG A 403 -16.41 -1.95 7.11
CA ARG A 403 -16.47 -2.02 5.64
C ARG A 403 -15.09 -2.10 4.99
N ASP A 404 -14.03 -1.80 5.73
CA ASP A 404 -12.67 -1.79 5.19
C ASP A 404 -12.15 -3.21 4.93
N ARG A 405 -11.47 -3.37 3.80
CA ARG A 405 -10.83 -4.63 3.40
C ARG A 405 -9.57 -4.90 4.20
N ALA A 406 -8.85 -3.84 4.55
CA ALA A 406 -7.64 -3.88 5.34
C ALA A 406 -7.95 -4.40 6.73
N ARG A 407 -7.04 -5.21 7.29
CA ARG A 407 -7.18 -5.60 8.70
C ARG A 407 -6.94 -4.38 9.56
N THR A 408 -7.87 -4.12 10.45
CA THR A 408 -7.83 -3.03 11.41
C THR A 408 -7.80 -3.58 12.83
N LYS A 409 -7.15 -2.85 13.72
CA LYS A 409 -7.24 -3.05 15.16
C LYS A 409 -7.38 -1.68 15.78
N ILE A 410 -8.49 -1.45 16.48
CA ILE A 410 -8.80 -0.18 17.14
C ILE A 410 -8.74 -0.43 18.64
N LEU A 411 -8.00 0.41 19.36
CA LEU A 411 -7.92 0.36 20.81
C LEU A 411 -8.97 1.28 21.42
N ARG A 412 -9.15 1.17 22.75
CA ARG A 412 -9.99 2.12 23.49
C ARG A 412 -9.29 3.47 23.58
N THR A 413 -10.08 4.51 23.87
CA THR A 413 -9.59 5.85 24.15
C THR A 413 -8.57 5.78 25.28
N SER A 414 -7.37 6.31 25.03
CA SER A 414 -6.27 6.38 25.99
C SER A 414 -6.60 7.39 27.12
N PRO A 415 -5.83 7.38 28.22
CA PRO A 415 -5.94 8.42 29.25
C PRO A 415 -5.70 9.84 28.73
N PHE A 416 -4.99 9.98 27.60
CA PHE A 416 -4.73 11.25 26.92
C PHE A 416 -5.84 11.66 25.92
N GLY A 417 -6.96 10.94 25.85
CA GLY A 417 -8.07 11.26 24.93
C GLY A 417 -7.89 10.71 23.50
N LEU A 418 -6.73 10.13 23.19
CA LEU A 418 -6.40 9.62 21.86
C LEU A 418 -6.98 8.23 21.59
N VAL A 419 -7.46 8.00 20.38
CA VAL A 419 -7.87 6.67 19.89
C VAL A 419 -6.82 6.14 18.92
N GLU A 420 -6.05 5.16 19.40
CA GLU A 420 -5.00 4.50 18.63
C GLU A 420 -5.56 3.34 17.81
N MET A 421 -5.10 3.22 16.56
CA MET A 421 -5.45 2.10 15.71
C MET A 421 -4.31 1.71 14.78
N THR A 422 -4.33 0.46 14.33
CA THR A 422 -3.46 -0.01 13.25
C THR A 422 -4.30 -0.43 12.06
N ARG A 423 -3.92 -0.01 10.85
CA ARG A 423 -4.52 -0.45 9.59
C ARG A 423 -3.46 -1.10 8.70
N GLN A 424 -3.74 -2.29 8.19
CA GLN A 424 -2.84 -2.99 7.28
C GLN A 424 -2.64 -2.18 5.98
N ARG A 425 -1.38 -1.95 5.59
CA ARG A 425 -1.05 -1.36 4.27
C ARG A 425 -1.34 -2.40 3.18
N ILE A 426 -2.25 -2.09 2.27
CA ILE A 426 -2.58 -2.95 1.12
C ILE A 426 -1.76 -2.50 -0.09
N ARG A 427 -1.65 -1.19 -0.33
CA ARG A 427 -0.93 -0.61 -1.48
C ARG A 427 -0.03 0.54 -1.02
N PRO A 428 0.87 1.03 -1.89
CA PRO A 428 1.51 2.32 -1.68
C PRO A 428 0.44 3.41 -1.54
N SER A 429 0.65 4.39 -0.66
CA SER A 429 -0.28 5.50 -0.50
C SER A 429 -0.41 6.29 -1.81
N LEU A 430 -1.60 6.82 -2.09
CA LEU A 430 -1.85 7.65 -3.28
C LEU A 430 -0.82 8.79 -3.39
N LYS A 431 -0.36 9.33 -2.25
CA LYS A 431 0.66 10.37 -2.21
C LYS A 431 1.97 9.96 -2.88
N ARG A 432 2.45 8.72 -2.64
CA ARG A 432 3.72 8.23 -3.22
C ARG A 432 3.62 7.97 -4.72
N SER A 433 2.41 7.68 -5.21
CA SER A 433 2.16 7.47 -6.65
C SER A 433 2.05 8.78 -7.42
N VAL A 434 1.60 9.86 -6.79
CA VAL A 434 1.27 11.14 -7.45
C VAL A 434 2.32 12.21 -7.20
N TYR A 435 2.94 12.23 -6.02
CA TYR A 435 3.89 13.26 -5.60
C TYR A 435 5.29 12.69 -5.39
N LYS A 436 6.29 13.52 -5.67
CA LYS A 436 7.68 13.33 -5.23
C LYS A 436 7.96 14.21 -4.03
N ASP A 437 8.95 13.81 -3.21
CA ASP A 437 9.41 14.67 -2.13
C ASP A 437 9.92 16.00 -2.69
N CYS A 438 9.66 17.07 -1.94
CA CYS A 438 10.10 18.40 -2.35
C CYS A 438 11.63 18.44 -2.40
N PRO A 439 12.26 18.76 -3.54
CA PRO A 439 13.72 18.76 -3.65
C PRO A 439 14.37 19.84 -2.77
N CYS A 440 13.62 20.86 -2.37
CA CYS A 440 14.13 21.96 -1.54
C CYS A 440 14.17 21.59 -0.06
N CYS A 441 13.07 21.08 0.48
CA CYS A 441 12.96 20.80 1.92
C CYS A 441 13.11 19.32 2.28
N SER A 442 13.25 18.44 1.28
CA SER A 442 13.32 16.97 1.44
C SER A 442 12.16 16.43 2.29
N GLY A 443 10.97 16.97 2.08
CA GLY A 443 9.75 16.54 2.78
C GLY A 443 9.44 17.25 4.10
N ARG A 444 10.30 18.17 4.58
CA ARG A 444 10.06 18.92 5.84
C ARG A 444 8.83 19.83 5.79
N GLY A 445 8.42 20.29 4.60
CA GLY A 445 7.31 21.25 4.42
C GLY A 445 7.61 22.68 4.90
N VAL A 446 8.81 22.92 5.43
CA VAL A 446 9.31 24.22 5.87
C VAL A 446 10.74 24.41 5.36
N VAL A 447 11.16 25.68 5.24
CA VAL A 447 12.52 26.07 4.88
C VAL A 447 13.05 27.06 5.92
N LYS A 448 14.37 27.12 6.10
CA LYS A 448 15.05 28.12 6.94
C LYS A 448 14.72 29.53 6.43
N THR A 449 14.63 30.48 7.36
CA THR A 449 14.46 31.90 7.04
C THR A 449 15.76 32.46 6.43
N GLY A 450 15.65 33.56 5.66
CA GLY A 450 16.82 34.22 5.06
C GLY A 450 17.88 34.64 6.10
N GLU A 451 17.45 35.04 7.29
CA GLU A 451 18.33 35.34 8.41
C GLU A 451 19.11 34.11 8.90
N SER A 452 18.43 32.98 9.12
CA SER A 452 19.07 31.75 9.57
C SER A 452 20.08 31.24 8.53
N MET A 453 19.73 31.30 7.24
CA MET A 453 20.63 30.95 6.14
C MET A 453 21.83 31.90 6.07
N SER A 454 21.62 33.19 6.27
CA SER A 454 22.72 34.18 6.26
C SER A 454 23.74 33.93 7.37
N ILE A 455 23.27 33.56 8.57
CA ILE A 455 24.17 33.21 9.70
C ILE A 455 25.00 31.97 9.37
N GLU A 456 24.43 30.98 8.69
CA GLU A 456 25.13 29.78 8.25
C GLU A 456 26.20 30.08 7.20
N VAL A 457 25.88 30.95 6.22
CA VAL A 457 26.86 31.45 5.25
C VAL A 457 28.03 32.15 5.95
N ILE A 458 27.77 33.01 6.94
CA ILE A 458 28.82 33.69 7.69
C ILE A 458 29.72 32.71 8.44
N ARG A 459 29.16 31.62 9.00
CA ARG A 459 29.97 30.57 9.64
C ARG A 459 30.86 29.84 8.65
N MET A 460 30.36 29.54 7.44
CA MET A 460 31.15 28.94 6.38
C MET A 460 32.25 29.87 5.87
N LEU A 461 31.95 31.15 5.70
CA LEU A 461 32.94 32.17 5.35
C LEU A 461 34.03 32.29 6.41
N ALA A 462 33.68 32.26 7.70
CA ALA A 462 34.65 32.30 8.80
C ALA A 462 35.53 31.05 8.88
N LEU A 463 35.05 29.91 8.41
CA LEU A 463 35.85 28.69 8.29
C LEU A 463 36.82 28.80 7.12
N ALA A 464 36.32 29.20 5.95
CA ALA A 464 37.12 29.38 4.74
C ALA A 464 38.18 30.48 4.90
N SER A 465 37.89 31.55 5.65
CA SER A 465 38.82 32.65 5.90
C SER A 465 40.07 32.26 6.69
N ARG A 466 40.11 31.06 7.28
CA ARG A 466 41.28 30.55 8.01
C ARG A 466 42.31 29.88 7.11
N ASN A 467 41.92 29.52 5.89
CA ASN A 467 42.83 28.89 4.94
C ASN A 467 43.54 29.97 4.12
N GLU A 468 44.83 30.18 4.41
CA GLU A 468 45.67 31.21 3.77
C GLU A 468 45.83 31.01 2.25
N HIS A 469 45.50 29.83 1.72
CA HIS A 469 45.55 29.56 0.28
C HIS A 469 44.34 30.10 -0.48
N ILE A 470 43.26 30.49 0.21
CA ILE A 470 42.03 30.99 -0.41
C ILE A 470 42.13 32.52 -0.56
N GLN A 471 42.08 33.01 -1.80
CA GLN A 471 42.08 34.46 -2.08
C GLN A 471 40.72 34.98 -2.56
N ARG A 472 39.88 34.10 -3.10
CA ARG A 472 38.56 34.49 -3.61
C ARG A 472 37.52 33.46 -3.20
N ILE A 473 36.45 33.94 -2.58
CA ILE A 473 35.27 33.14 -2.25
C ILE A 473 34.07 33.69 -2.99
N THR A 474 33.40 32.85 -3.76
CA THR A 474 32.12 33.18 -4.40
C THR A 474 31.02 32.37 -3.74
N VAL A 475 30.09 33.04 -3.06
CA VAL A 475 28.94 32.40 -2.43
C VAL A 475 27.70 32.67 -3.27
N ARG A 476 27.06 31.62 -3.77
CA ARG A 476 25.81 31.68 -4.52
C ARG A 476 24.65 31.23 -3.63
N VAL A 477 23.67 32.11 -3.44
CA VAL A 477 22.51 31.92 -2.55
C VAL A 477 21.24 32.51 -3.16
N ASN A 478 20.08 32.20 -2.58
CA ASN A 478 18.83 32.88 -2.93
C ASN A 478 18.90 34.40 -2.66
N ASP A 479 18.17 35.19 -3.44
CA ASP A 479 18.13 36.66 -3.35
C ASP A 479 17.80 37.20 -1.96
N GLU A 480 16.89 36.56 -1.22
CA GLU A 480 16.54 37.00 0.14
C GLU A 480 17.76 36.93 1.07
N VAL A 481 18.57 35.88 0.94
CA VAL A 481 19.81 35.66 1.70
C VAL A 481 20.88 36.63 1.25
N ALA A 482 21.07 36.81 -0.07
CA ALA A 482 22.04 37.76 -0.62
C ALA A 482 21.74 39.20 -0.17
N ALA A 483 20.47 39.61 -0.19
CA ALA A 483 20.04 40.91 0.29
C ALA A 483 20.32 41.07 1.78
N TYR A 484 20.05 40.06 2.60
CA TYR A 484 20.37 40.11 4.03
C TYR A 484 21.89 40.21 4.27
N LEU A 485 22.71 39.41 3.59
CA LEU A 485 24.16 39.42 3.69
C LEU A 485 24.76 40.79 3.31
N ASN A 486 24.39 41.31 2.15
CA ASN A 486 24.94 42.55 1.59
C ASN A 486 24.47 43.82 2.33
N ASN A 487 23.40 43.76 3.12
CA ASN A 487 22.90 44.91 3.88
C ASN A 487 23.15 44.78 5.39
N LYS A 488 22.69 43.70 6.02
CA LYS A 488 22.75 43.52 7.48
C LYS A 488 24.09 42.94 7.95
N LYS A 489 24.73 42.08 7.16
CA LYS A 489 26.01 41.43 7.50
C LYS A 489 27.22 42.00 6.79
N ARG A 490 27.06 43.07 6.02
CA ARG A 490 28.11 43.71 5.22
C ARG A 490 29.39 44.01 6.00
N ARG A 491 29.27 44.59 7.20
CA ARG A 491 30.43 44.95 8.04
C ARG A 491 31.21 43.72 8.52
N GLU A 492 30.49 42.63 8.81
CA GLU A 492 31.08 41.38 9.27
C GLU A 492 31.86 40.69 8.12
N ILE A 493 31.29 40.71 6.90
CA ILE A 493 31.97 40.22 5.69
C ILE A 493 33.22 41.04 5.39
N MET A 494 33.12 42.38 5.41
CA MET A 494 34.28 43.27 5.19
C MET A 494 35.43 42.98 6.16
N HIS A 495 35.12 42.75 7.43
CA HIS A 495 36.14 42.40 8.41
C HIS A 495 36.80 41.03 8.12
N MET A 496 36.06 40.07 7.58
CA MET A 496 36.62 38.78 7.13
C MET A 496 37.49 38.92 5.88
N GLU A 497 37.10 39.79 4.94
CA GLU A 497 37.92 40.11 3.75
C GLU A 497 39.26 40.74 4.15
N GLU A 498 39.23 41.70 5.07
CA GLU A 498 40.44 42.37 5.59
C GLU A 498 41.34 41.41 6.38
N ALA A 499 40.76 40.62 7.30
CA ALA A 499 41.52 39.72 8.15
C ALA A 499 42.11 38.51 7.39
N GLY A 500 41.42 38.04 6.35
CA GLY A 500 41.83 36.89 5.54
C GLY A 500 42.57 37.25 4.25
N GLU A 501 42.84 38.54 3.99
CA GLU A 501 43.44 39.05 2.74
C GLU A 501 42.78 38.47 1.47
N MET A 502 41.45 38.37 1.49
CA MET A 502 40.66 37.70 0.45
C MET A 502 39.45 38.52 0.00
N THR A 503 38.87 38.17 -1.15
CA THR A 503 37.66 38.81 -1.68
C THR A 503 36.46 37.88 -1.56
N VAL A 504 35.34 38.37 -1.02
CA VAL A 504 34.09 37.63 -0.90
C VAL A 504 33.05 38.22 -1.84
N GLN A 505 32.62 37.43 -2.82
CA GLN A 505 31.56 37.79 -3.75
C GLN A 505 30.27 37.04 -3.41
N ILE A 506 29.23 37.78 -3.02
CA ILE A 506 27.89 37.24 -2.79
C ILE A 506 27.06 37.39 -4.06
N LEU A 507 26.60 36.27 -4.63
CA LEU A 507 25.74 36.21 -5.80
C LEU A 507 24.34 35.74 -5.40
N GLY A 508 23.35 36.62 -5.59
CA GLY A 508 21.93 36.28 -5.46
C GLY A 508 21.36 35.75 -6.76
N SER A 509 20.45 34.77 -6.67
CA SER A 509 19.50 34.50 -7.76
C SER A 509 18.12 34.10 -7.22
N GLU A 510 17.05 34.68 -7.79
CA GLU A 510 15.66 34.30 -7.52
C GLU A 510 15.34 32.85 -7.93
N GLY A 511 16.07 32.28 -8.90
CA GLY A 511 15.85 30.92 -9.38
C GLY A 511 16.34 29.82 -8.43
N LEU A 512 17.07 30.18 -7.38
CA LEU A 512 17.62 29.26 -6.40
C LEU A 512 16.61 29.05 -5.26
N PHE A 513 16.50 27.82 -4.77
CA PHE A 513 15.61 27.54 -3.64
C PHE A 513 16.11 28.23 -2.35
N PRO A 514 15.24 28.52 -1.37
CA PRO A 514 15.59 29.37 -0.21
C PRO A 514 16.81 28.93 0.62
N GLU A 515 17.04 27.62 0.73
CA GLU A 515 18.18 27.05 1.46
C GLU A 515 19.40 26.74 0.57
N HIS A 516 19.39 27.17 -0.70
CA HIS A 516 20.52 26.94 -1.59
C HIS A 516 21.73 27.73 -1.13
N MET A 517 22.85 27.04 -1.00
CA MET A 517 24.15 27.63 -0.70
C MET A 517 25.22 26.84 -1.45
N GLU A 518 25.94 27.51 -2.32
CA GLU A 518 27.11 27.00 -3.02
C GLU A 518 28.26 27.96 -2.74
N MET A 519 29.42 27.43 -2.33
CA MET A 519 30.60 28.22 -2.02
C MET A 519 31.77 27.73 -2.88
N ASP A 520 32.21 28.56 -3.81
CA ASP A 520 33.37 28.31 -4.67
C ASP A 520 34.57 29.09 -4.12
N CYS A 521 35.57 28.37 -3.61
CA CYS A 521 36.80 28.91 -3.04
C CYS A 521 37.95 28.71 -4.04
N ARG A 522 38.70 29.78 -4.32
CA ARG A 522 39.82 29.77 -5.27
C ARG A 522 41.07 30.41 -4.72
N ASP A 523 42.20 29.88 -5.16
CA ASP A 523 43.53 30.42 -4.86
C ASP A 523 43.90 31.58 -5.80
N LYS A 524 45.15 32.06 -5.66
CA LYS A 524 45.72 33.12 -6.49
C LYS A 524 45.87 32.76 -7.97
N HIS A 525 45.94 31.47 -8.30
CA HIS A 525 46.04 30.95 -9.66
C HIS A 525 44.67 30.63 -10.28
N GLY A 526 43.59 30.75 -9.49
CA GLY A 526 42.23 30.45 -9.89
C GLY A 526 41.87 28.97 -9.82
N GLU A 527 42.72 28.16 -9.17
CA GLU A 527 42.45 26.75 -8.90
C GLU A 527 41.50 26.62 -7.70
N SER A 528 40.65 25.58 -7.74
CA SER A 528 39.66 25.34 -6.68
C SER A 528 40.35 24.78 -5.44
N VAL A 529 40.03 25.36 -4.28
CA VAL A 529 40.54 24.94 -2.98
C VAL A 529 39.37 24.39 -2.18
N GLU A 530 39.45 23.12 -1.78
CA GLU A 530 38.45 22.55 -0.88
C GLU A 530 38.61 23.14 0.53
N VAL A 531 37.48 23.49 1.14
CA VAL A 531 37.43 23.87 2.55
C VAL A 531 37.15 22.58 3.33
N ASP A 532 38.10 22.15 4.17
CA ASP A 532 37.90 20.99 5.05
C ASP A 532 36.59 21.17 5.84
N SER A 533 35.67 20.22 5.67
CA SER A 533 34.29 20.28 6.17
C SER A 533 34.14 19.81 7.61
#